data_AF-A0A383CZX8-F1
#
_entry.id   AF-A0A383CZX8-F1
#
_cell.length_a   1.000
_cell.length_b   1.000
_cell.length_c   1.000
_cell.angle_alpha   90.00
_cell.angle_beta   90.00
_cell.angle_gamma   90.00
#
_symmetry.space_group_name_H-M   'P 1'
#
loop_
_entity.id
_entity.type
_entity.pdbx_description
1 polymer ?
#
loop_
_entity_poly.entity_id
_entity_poly.type
_entity_poly.pdbx_seq_one_letter_code
_entity_poly.pdbx_strand_id
1 'polypeptide(L)'
;MNIIFLTKYGNLAASSRHRAYQYRDKIESSKIKVDVQPLLSNSYIEKKFNNKPVSLFYLVYLFIKRLFFLFRLGKYDVIVIHIELFPFIPPIFEWVLFRTKKKIYFDYDDAVFHNYDLSENFFIKLFLSNKIKYLMKMSDGVIAGNKYIQNYARNAGSKNILILPTVIDIDRYAKKPKNSINNESFTIGWIGSPSTTNYLDIVKV
;
A
#
# COMPACT_ATOMS: atom_id res chain seq x y z
N MET A 1 -19.32 -9.30 9.90
CA MET A 1 -18.71 -8.94 8.60
C MET A 1 -17.21 -9.22 8.65
N ASN A 2 -16.68 -9.85 7.61
CA ASN A 2 -15.28 -10.24 7.47
C ASN A 2 -14.61 -9.41 6.38
N ILE A 3 -13.57 -8.65 6.74
CA ILE A 3 -12.79 -7.82 5.83
C ILE A 3 -11.39 -8.40 5.72
N ILE A 4 -10.86 -8.44 4.50
CA ILE A 4 -9.45 -8.78 4.24
C ILE A 4 -8.74 -7.61 3.58
N PHE A 5 -7.64 -7.17 4.18
CA PHE A 5 -6.68 -6.28 3.55
C PHE A 5 -5.59 -7.10 2.86
N LEU A 6 -5.49 -6.94 1.55
CA LEU A 6 -4.47 -7.52 0.70
C LEU A 6 -3.38 -6.47 0.49
N THR A 7 -2.38 -6.43 1.39
CA THR A 7 -1.36 -5.36 1.41
C THR A 7 -0.15 -5.64 0.54
N LYS A 8 0.51 -4.61 0.00
CA LYS A 8 1.79 -4.79 -0.73
C LYS A 8 2.89 -5.30 0.19
N TYR A 9 2.98 -4.75 1.41
CA TYR A 9 4.02 -5.06 2.39
C TYR A 9 3.42 -5.48 3.75
N GLY A 10 4.24 -6.09 4.61
CA GLY A 10 3.92 -6.31 6.02
C GLY A 10 3.95 -5.04 6.89
N ASN A 11 3.79 -5.18 8.20
CA ASN A 11 3.67 -4.06 9.15
C ASN A 11 4.97 -3.29 9.41
N LEU A 12 6.12 -3.77 8.92
CA LEU A 12 7.36 -2.99 8.95
C LEU A 12 7.35 -1.82 7.95
N ALA A 13 6.61 -1.93 6.85
CA ALA A 13 6.44 -0.83 5.90
C ALA A 13 5.42 0.18 6.42
N ALA A 14 5.78 1.46 6.40
CA ALA A 14 4.93 2.54 6.87
C ALA A 14 3.58 2.58 6.14
N SER A 15 3.57 2.45 4.81
CA SER A 15 2.34 2.45 4.00
C SER A 15 1.35 1.40 4.49
N SER A 16 1.73 0.12 4.53
CA SER A 16 0.84 -0.92 5.05
C SER A 16 0.47 -0.73 6.52
N ARG A 17 1.43 -0.32 7.36
CA ARG A 17 1.22 -0.15 8.80
C ARG A 17 0.13 0.88 9.08
N HIS A 18 0.21 2.04 8.44
CA HIS A 18 -0.73 3.13 8.64
C HIS A 18 -2.03 2.95 7.84
N ARG A 19 -2.03 2.17 6.76
CA ARG A 19 -3.22 1.98 5.93
C ARG A 19 -4.08 0.78 6.30
N ALA A 20 -3.50 -0.26 6.88
CA ALA A 20 -4.22 -1.50 7.19
C ALA A 20 -4.04 -1.94 8.63
N TYR A 21 -2.79 -2.09 9.10
CA TYR A 21 -2.52 -2.73 10.39
C TYR A 21 -3.04 -1.90 11.58
N GLN A 22 -2.88 -0.57 11.57
CA GLN A 22 -3.36 0.25 12.69
C GLN A 22 -4.89 0.16 12.86
N TYR A 23 -5.63 0.08 11.76
CA TYR A 23 -7.09 -0.03 11.80
C TYR A 23 -7.51 -1.42 12.25
N ARG A 24 -6.86 -2.47 11.73
CA ARG A 24 -7.06 -3.84 12.21
C ARG A 24 -6.90 -3.92 13.73
N ASP A 25 -5.87 -3.28 14.27
CA ASP A 25 -5.55 -3.36 15.70
C ASP A 25 -6.51 -2.56 16.59
N LYS A 26 -7.23 -1.57 16.04
CA LYS A 26 -8.19 -0.71 16.78
C LYS A 26 -9.65 -1.08 16.56
N ILE A 27 -9.98 -1.89 15.55
CA ILE A 27 -11.35 -2.31 15.29
C ILE A 27 -11.74 -3.44 16.25
N GLU A 28 -12.85 -3.25 16.97
CA GLU A 28 -13.42 -4.29 17.84
C GLU A 28 -13.82 -5.53 17.04
N SER A 29 -13.16 -6.66 17.33
CA SER A 29 -13.35 -7.93 16.63
C SER A 29 -14.75 -8.52 16.78
N SER A 30 -15.49 -8.13 17.82
CA SER A 30 -16.90 -8.50 18.04
C SER A 30 -17.85 -7.88 17.00
N LYS A 31 -17.45 -6.76 16.37
CA LYS A 31 -18.25 -6.05 15.36
C LYS A 31 -17.79 -6.38 13.94
N ILE A 32 -16.49 -6.31 13.69
CA ILE A 32 -15.88 -6.52 12.37
C ILE A 32 -14.60 -7.32 12.53
N LYS A 33 -14.51 -8.45 11.82
CA LYS A 33 -13.27 -9.22 11.76
C LYS A 33 -12.42 -8.69 10.62
N VAL A 34 -11.21 -8.23 10.94
CA VAL A 34 -10.26 -7.71 9.97
C VAL A 34 -9.04 -8.60 9.93
N ASP A 35 -8.79 -9.23 8.78
CA ASP A 35 -7.56 -9.95 8.51
C ASP A 35 -6.66 -9.08 7.59
N VAL A 36 -5.34 -9.23 7.69
CA VAL A 36 -4.37 -8.56 6.80
C VAL A 36 -3.40 -9.61 6.26
N GLN A 37 -3.26 -9.67 4.94
CA GLN A 37 -2.35 -10.59 4.26
C GLN A 37 -1.42 -9.81 3.32
N PRO A 38 -0.11 -9.74 3.63
CA PRO A 38 0.86 -9.03 2.81
C PRO A 38 1.38 -9.88 1.65
N LEU A 39 1.73 -9.23 0.53
CA LEU A 39 2.37 -9.87 -0.62
C LEU A 39 3.85 -10.06 -0.30
N LEU A 40 4.51 -8.96 0.03
CA LEU A 40 5.92 -8.93 0.41
C LEU A 40 6.02 -8.97 1.94
N SER A 41 6.73 -9.97 2.44
CA SER A 41 6.86 -10.26 3.87
C SER A 41 7.69 -9.19 4.61
N ASN A 42 7.68 -9.25 5.96
CA ASN A 42 8.61 -8.44 6.76
C ASN A 42 10.08 -8.80 6.47
N SER A 43 10.38 -10.07 6.20
CA SER A 43 11.75 -10.48 5.80
C SER A 43 12.18 -9.82 4.48
N TYR A 44 11.26 -9.60 3.53
CA TYR A 44 11.56 -8.82 2.33
C TYR A 44 11.93 -7.37 2.71
N ILE A 45 11.16 -6.74 3.60
CA ILE A 45 11.42 -5.36 4.06
C ILE A 45 12.76 -5.28 4.78
N GLU A 46 13.04 -6.18 5.71
CA GLU A 46 14.31 -6.23 6.44
C GLU A 46 15.50 -6.39 5.48
N LYS A 47 15.41 -7.29 4.51
CA LYS A 47 16.48 -7.44 3.50
C LYS A 47 16.68 -6.14 2.72
N LYS A 48 15.59 -5.53 2.24
CA LYS A 48 15.64 -4.27 1.49
C LYS A 48 16.24 -3.12 2.32
N PHE A 49 15.88 -3.01 3.59
CA PHE A 49 16.36 -1.94 4.46
C PHE A 49 17.83 -2.12 4.88
N ASN A 50 18.31 -3.37 4.91
CA ASN A 50 19.70 -3.70 5.21
C ASN A 50 20.56 -3.86 3.93
N ASN A 51 20.09 -3.39 2.77
CA ASN A 51 20.76 -3.55 1.47
C ASN A 51 21.19 -5.00 1.15
N LYS A 52 20.43 -5.99 1.64
CA LYS A 52 20.67 -7.41 1.36
C LYS A 52 19.95 -7.82 0.07
N PRO A 53 20.56 -8.69 -0.76
CA PRO A 53 19.93 -9.17 -1.98
C PRO A 53 18.65 -9.94 -1.66
N VAL A 54 17.64 -9.75 -2.50
CA VAL A 54 16.40 -10.52 -2.46
C VAL A 54 16.42 -11.50 -3.62
N SER A 55 16.41 -12.79 -3.31
CA SER A 55 16.37 -13.84 -4.33
C SER A 55 15.10 -13.76 -5.17
N LEU A 56 15.24 -13.93 -6.49
CA LEU A 56 14.12 -14.01 -7.42
C LEU A 56 13.20 -15.18 -7.06
N PHE A 57 13.74 -16.34 -6.68
CA PHE A 57 12.94 -17.49 -6.23
C PHE A 57 12.09 -17.16 -5.01
N TYR A 58 12.62 -16.34 -4.10
CA TYR A 58 11.87 -15.88 -2.94
C TYR A 58 10.71 -14.96 -3.33
N LEU A 59 10.92 -14.05 -4.31
CA LEU A 59 9.85 -13.21 -4.85
C LEU A 59 8.77 -14.05 -5.54
N VAL A 60 9.17 -14.99 -6.38
CA VAL A 60 8.26 -15.92 -7.06
C VAL A 60 7.45 -16.73 -6.04
N TYR A 61 8.10 -17.26 -5.00
CA TYR A 61 7.41 -17.94 -3.90
C TYR A 61 6.35 -17.06 -3.23
N LEU A 62 6.64 -15.78 -2.95
CA LEU A 62 5.68 -14.85 -2.36
C LEU A 62 4.48 -14.57 -3.28
N PHE A 63 4.72 -14.49 -4.59
CA PHE A 63 3.66 -14.34 -5.59
C PHE A 63 2.78 -15.59 -5.66
N ILE A 64 3.38 -16.78 -5.69
CA ILE A 64 2.66 -18.05 -5.66
C ILE A 64 1.85 -18.19 -4.36
N LYS A 65 2.44 -17.83 -3.22
CA LYS A 65 1.75 -17.82 -1.92
C LYS A 65 0.52 -16.91 -1.94
N ARG A 66 0.63 -15.71 -2.52
CA ARG A 66 -0.50 -14.79 -2.71
C ARG A 66 -1.56 -15.42 -3.61
N LEU A 67 -1.16 -16.01 -4.73
CA LEU A 67 -2.07 -16.66 -5.68
C LEU A 67 -2.92 -17.74 -4.99
N PHE A 68 -2.27 -18.65 -4.25
CA PHE A 68 -3.00 -19.68 -3.50
C PHE A 68 -3.91 -19.12 -2.40
N PHE A 69 -3.54 -17.99 -1.81
CA PHE A 69 -4.40 -17.31 -0.84
C PHE A 69 -5.68 -16.76 -1.47
N LEU A 70 -5.68 -16.39 -2.75
CA LEU A 70 -6.88 -15.86 -3.42
C LEU A 70 -8.03 -16.88 -3.44
N PHE A 71 -7.74 -18.18 -3.50
CA PHE A 71 -8.78 -19.23 -3.40
C PHE A 71 -9.46 -19.29 -2.03
N ARG A 72 -8.86 -18.69 -0.99
CA ARG A 72 -9.42 -18.62 0.37
C ARG A 72 -10.25 -17.36 0.60
N LEU A 73 -10.48 -16.55 -0.43
CA LEU A 73 -11.23 -15.30 -0.29
C LEU A 73 -12.75 -15.50 -0.08
N GLY A 74 -13.25 -16.72 -0.28
CA GLY A 74 -14.68 -17.05 -0.14
C GLY A 74 -15.30 -16.64 1.20
N LYS A 75 -14.53 -16.68 2.30
CA LYS A 75 -15.00 -16.35 3.66
C LYS A 75 -15.10 -14.85 3.98
N TYR A 76 -14.60 -13.96 3.11
CA TYR A 76 -14.61 -12.52 3.34
C TYR A 76 -15.73 -11.84 2.57
N ASP A 77 -16.36 -10.84 3.18
CA ASP A 77 -17.44 -10.05 2.58
C ASP A 77 -16.85 -8.89 1.76
N VAL A 78 -15.78 -8.29 2.28
CA VAL A 78 -15.10 -7.13 1.71
C VAL A 78 -13.61 -7.42 1.52
N ILE A 79 -13.09 -7.07 0.35
CA ILE A 79 -11.69 -7.18 -0.01
C ILE A 79 -11.16 -5.76 -0.23
N VAL A 80 -10.17 -5.36 0.55
CA VAL A 80 -9.45 -4.09 0.36
C VAL A 80 -8.06 -4.41 -0.17
N ILE A 81 -7.76 -3.98 -1.38
CA ILE A 81 -6.47 -4.20 -2.03
C ILE A 81 -5.64 -2.93 -1.90
N HIS A 82 -4.50 -3.02 -1.22
CA HIS A 82 -3.55 -1.91 -1.15
C HIS A 82 -2.76 -1.85 -2.46
N ILE A 83 -2.93 -0.77 -3.22
CA ILE A 83 -2.29 -0.51 -4.51
C ILE A 83 -2.74 -1.47 -5.64
N GLU A 84 -2.34 -2.74 -5.58
CA GLU A 84 -2.58 -3.78 -6.59
C GLU A 84 -2.27 -5.17 -6.01
N LEU A 85 -2.82 -6.25 -6.58
CA LEU A 85 -2.51 -7.60 -6.07
C LEU A 85 -1.09 -8.03 -6.41
N PHE A 86 -0.67 -7.76 -7.65
CA PHE A 86 0.62 -8.18 -8.19
C PHE A 86 1.26 -7.04 -8.98
N PRO A 87 2.33 -6.41 -8.45
CA PRO A 87 3.08 -5.37 -9.15
C PRO A 87 3.66 -5.86 -10.47
N PHE A 88 3.65 -4.99 -11.48
CA PHE A 88 4.21 -5.24 -12.82
C PHE A 88 3.62 -6.42 -13.61
N ILE A 89 2.50 -6.99 -13.17
CA ILE A 89 1.73 -7.99 -13.91
C ILE A 89 0.42 -7.35 -14.39
N PRO A 90 -0.08 -7.62 -15.61
CA PRO A 90 -1.41 -7.15 -16.03
C PRO A 90 -2.51 -7.58 -15.04
N PRO A 91 -3.65 -6.87 -14.97
CA PRO A 91 -4.67 -7.06 -13.93
C PRO A 91 -5.54 -8.33 -14.13
N ILE A 92 -4.93 -9.46 -14.48
CA ILE A 92 -5.60 -10.72 -14.82
C ILE A 92 -6.32 -11.29 -13.60
N PHE A 93 -5.67 -11.26 -12.44
CA PHE A 93 -6.25 -11.80 -11.19
C PHE A 93 -7.34 -10.87 -10.64
N GLU A 94 -7.12 -9.56 -10.71
CA GLU A 94 -8.13 -8.56 -10.37
C GLU A 94 -9.37 -8.69 -11.27
N TRP A 95 -9.17 -8.94 -12.57
CA TRP A 95 -10.28 -9.17 -13.50
C TRP A 95 -11.14 -10.37 -13.12
N VAL A 96 -10.52 -11.47 -12.67
CA VAL A 96 -11.26 -12.63 -12.13
C VAL A 96 -12.00 -12.24 -10.86
N LEU A 97 -11.39 -11.48 -9.95
CA LEU A 97 -12.07 -11.00 -8.75
C LEU A 97 -13.28 -10.11 -9.06
N PHE A 98 -13.19 -9.21 -10.04
CA PHE A 98 -14.29 -8.34 -10.45
C PHE A 98 -15.50 -9.10 -11.02
N ARG A 99 -15.32 -10.36 -11.44
CA ARG A 99 -16.42 -11.24 -11.85
C ARG A 99 -17.13 -11.94 -10.68
N THR A 100 -16.58 -11.83 -9.47
CA THR A 100 -17.21 -12.36 -8.26
C THR A 100 -18.23 -11.37 -7.70
N LYS A 101 -19.12 -11.82 -6.80
CA LYS A 101 -20.06 -10.94 -6.09
C LYS A 101 -19.42 -10.20 -4.88
N LYS A 102 -18.11 -10.28 -4.70
CA LYS A 102 -17.40 -9.69 -3.56
C LYS A 102 -17.28 -8.19 -3.71
N LYS A 103 -17.32 -7.47 -2.59
CA LYS A 103 -17.07 -6.03 -2.57
C LYS A 103 -15.57 -5.74 -2.58
N ILE A 104 -15.09 -5.08 -3.62
CA ILE A 104 -13.66 -4.87 -3.87
C ILE A 104 -13.36 -3.38 -3.84
N TYR A 105 -12.49 -2.98 -2.92
CA TYR A 105 -12.01 -1.61 -2.78
C TYR A 105 -10.50 -1.56 -3.00
N PHE A 106 -10.01 -0.49 -3.59
CA PHE A 106 -8.58 -0.23 -3.66
C PHE A 106 -8.20 0.91 -2.74
N ASP A 107 -7.09 0.74 -2.02
CA ASP A 107 -6.51 1.77 -1.16
C ASP A 107 -5.20 2.29 -1.75
N TYR A 108 -5.14 3.61 -1.97
CA TYR A 108 -4.01 4.32 -2.53
C TYR A 108 -3.61 5.46 -1.60
N ASP A 109 -2.46 5.31 -0.94
CA ASP A 109 -1.86 6.33 -0.08
C ASP A 109 -0.84 7.22 -0.79
N ASP A 110 -0.40 6.82 -1.99
CA ASP A 110 0.61 7.50 -2.79
C ASP A 110 0.28 7.42 -4.29
N ALA A 111 0.92 8.26 -5.11
CA ALA A 111 0.74 8.36 -6.56
C ALA A 111 1.45 7.23 -7.34
N VAL A 112 1.35 6.00 -6.85
CA VAL A 112 2.00 4.79 -7.38
C VAL A 112 1.61 4.45 -8.82
N PHE A 113 0.53 5.02 -9.34
CA PHE A 113 0.14 4.91 -10.74
C PHE A 113 1.16 5.53 -11.70
N HIS A 114 1.96 6.49 -11.23
CA HIS A 114 3.06 7.07 -12.00
C HIS A 114 4.23 6.14 -12.24
N ASN A 115 4.35 5.07 -11.46
CA ASN A 115 5.29 3.99 -11.77
C ASN A 115 4.93 3.27 -13.09
N TYR A 116 3.74 3.50 -13.64
CA TYR A 116 3.23 2.85 -14.85
C TYR A 116 2.97 3.85 -15.97
N ASP A 117 2.16 4.89 -15.74
CA ASP A 117 1.79 5.83 -16.81
C ASP A 117 2.92 6.80 -17.21
N LEU A 118 3.81 7.14 -16.27
CA LEU A 118 5.02 7.92 -16.49
C LEU A 118 6.29 7.07 -16.54
N SER A 119 6.17 5.74 -16.63
CA SER A 119 7.33 4.84 -16.72
C SER A 119 8.19 5.16 -17.95
N GLU A 120 9.50 5.28 -17.75
CA GLU A 120 10.48 5.40 -18.84
C GLU A 120 10.67 4.07 -19.60
N ASN A 121 10.38 2.93 -18.95
CA ASN A 121 10.44 1.62 -19.59
C ASN A 121 9.28 1.47 -20.59
N PHE A 122 9.63 1.29 -21.87
CA PHE A 122 8.68 1.16 -22.98
C PHE A 122 7.65 0.05 -22.77
N PHE A 123 8.07 -1.14 -22.35
CA PHE A 123 7.16 -2.28 -22.15
C PHE A 123 6.20 -2.04 -20.99
N ILE A 124 6.67 -1.49 -19.88
CA ILE A 124 5.81 -1.13 -18.75
C ILE A 124 4.78 -0.09 -19.19
N LYS A 125 5.22 0.96 -19.90
CA LYS A 125 4.32 2.01 -20.38
C LYS A 125 3.30 1.47 -21.38
N LEU A 126 3.74 0.64 -22.32
CA LEU A 126 2.88 0.06 -23.35
C LEU A 126 1.79 -0.85 -22.77
N PHE A 127 2.16 -1.76 -21.85
CA PHE A 127 1.24 -2.78 -21.36
C PHE A 127 0.53 -2.43 -20.05
N LEU A 128 1.09 -1.55 -19.22
CA LEU A 128 0.63 -1.33 -17.85
C LEU A 128 0.24 0.11 -17.52
N SER A 129 0.46 1.08 -18.40
CA SER A 129 0.13 2.51 -18.15
C SER A 129 -1.31 2.73 -17.70
N ASN A 130 -2.25 1.97 -18.24
CA ASN A 130 -3.68 2.08 -17.89
C ASN A 130 -4.13 1.12 -16.79
N LYS A 131 -3.22 0.30 -16.23
CA LYS A 131 -3.57 -0.73 -15.24
C LYS A 131 -4.27 -0.12 -14.04
N ILE A 132 -3.68 0.88 -13.39
CA ILE A 132 -4.26 1.43 -12.16
C ILE A 132 -5.57 2.17 -12.44
N LYS A 133 -5.67 2.90 -13.56
CA LYS A 133 -6.94 3.51 -13.99
C LYS A 133 -8.04 2.45 -14.17
N TYR A 134 -7.70 1.34 -14.81
CA TYR A 134 -8.60 0.21 -14.97
C TYR A 134 -9.07 -0.35 -13.63
N LEU A 135 -8.16 -0.58 -12.68
CA LEU A 135 -8.50 -1.08 -11.34
C LEU A 135 -9.45 -0.13 -10.60
N MET A 136 -9.17 1.18 -10.61
CA MET A 136 -10.01 2.20 -9.98
C MET A 136 -11.42 2.29 -10.59
N LYS A 137 -11.53 2.10 -11.92
CA LYS A 137 -12.80 2.12 -12.65
C LYS A 137 -13.67 0.90 -12.33
N MET A 138 -13.03 -0.26 -12.22
CA MET A 138 -13.74 -1.54 -12.10
C MET A 138 -14.10 -1.90 -10.65
N SER A 139 -13.45 -1.30 -9.65
CA SER A 139 -13.73 -1.56 -8.24
C SER A 139 -15.09 -1.01 -7.78
N ASP A 140 -15.58 -1.51 -6.63
CA ASP A 140 -16.75 -0.94 -5.96
C ASP A 140 -16.44 0.43 -5.34
N GLY A 141 -15.16 0.71 -5.05
CA GLY A 141 -14.71 2.02 -4.65
C GLY A 141 -13.20 2.16 -4.52
N VAL A 142 -12.77 3.40 -4.29
CA VAL A 142 -11.38 3.80 -4.08
C VAL A 142 -11.28 4.57 -2.77
N ILE A 143 -10.34 4.17 -1.93
CA ILE A 143 -9.90 4.90 -0.75
C ILE A 143 -8.66 5.70 -1.17
N ALA A 144 -8.80 7.02 -1.23
CA ALA A 144 -7.77 7.94 -1.67
C ALA A 144 -7.09 8.62 -0.46
N GLY A 145 -5.76 8.59 -0.41
CA GLY A 145 -4.96 9.21 0.64
C GLY A 145 -5.02 10.74 0.66
N ASN A 146 -5.38 11.38 -0.46
CA ASN A 146 -5.46 12.83 -0.58
C ASN A 146 -6.35 13.24 -1.78
N LYS A 147 -6.51 14.56 -1.98
CA LYS A 147 -7.28 15.14 -3.10
C LYS A 147 -6.67 14.83 -4.47
N TYR A 148 -5.35 14.70 -4.57
CA TYR A 148 -4.67 14.38 -5.82
C TYR A 148 -5.08 13.00 -6.34
N ILE A 149 -5.00 11.99 -5.48
CA ILE A 149 -5.41 10.61 -5.77
C ILE A 149 -6.92 10.54 -6.01
N GLN A 150 -7.73 11.30 -5.25
CA GLN A 150 -9.17 11.39 -5.51
C GLN A 150 -9.46 11.88 -6.94
N ASN A 151 -8.80 12.96 -7.37
CA ASN A 151 -8.99 13.53 -8.70
C ASN A 151 -8.56 12.53 -9.78
N TYR A 152 -7.43 11.85 -9.58
CA TYR A 152 -7.00 10.78 -10.50
C TYR A 152 -8.03 9.66 -10.59
N ALA A 153 -8.56 9.19 -9.45
CA ALA A 153 -9.59 8.14 -9.41
C ALA A 153 -10.91 8.58 -10.07
N ARG A 154 -11.30 9.85 -9.90
CA ARG A 154 -12.47 10.42 -10.59
C ARG A 154 -12.27 10.42 -12.10
N ASN A 155 -11.10 10.87 -12.57
CA ASN A 155 -10.75 10.88 -13.99
C ASN A 155 -10.65 9.47 -14.58
N ALA A 156 -10.26 8.48 -13.78
CA ALA A 156 -10.26 7.08 -14.17
C ALA A 156 -11.69 6.49 -14.32
N GLY A 157 -12.72 7.19 -13.82
CA GLY A 157 -14.11 6.73 -13.85
C GLY A 157 -14.50 5.86 -12.66
N SER A 158 -13.85 6.05 -11.51
CA SER A 158 -14.24 5.34 -10.29
C SER A 158 -15.63 5.73 -9.81
N LYS A 159 -16.43 4.73 -9.39
CA LYS A 159 -17.84 4.90 -9.02
C LYS A 159 -18.02 5.57 -7.66
N ASN A 160 -17.19 5.17 -6.69
CA ASN A 160 -17.24 5.65 -5.31
C ASN A 160 -15.82 5.99 -4.85
N ILE A 161 -15.62 7.18 -4.28
CA ILE A 161 -14.30 7.61 -3.83
C ILE A 161 -14.42 8.19 -2.42
N LEU A 162 -13.69 7.59 -1.47
CA LEU A 162 -13.55 8.06 -0.10
C LEU A 162 -12.18 8.71 0.05
N ILE A 163 -12.11 9.95 0.51
CA ILE A 163 -10.83 10.51 0.99
C ILE A 163 -10.61 10.03 2.41
N LEU A 164 -9.53 9.28 2.62
CA LEU A 164 -9.05 8.89 3.94
C LEU A 164 -7.55 9.14 3.99
N PRO A 165 -7.10 10.23 4.63
CA PRO A 165 -5.67 10.52 4.76
C PRO A 165 -4.93 9.48 5.59
N THR A 166 -3.62 9.42 5.39
CA THR A 166 -2.75 8.61 6.26
C THR A 166 -2.63 9.31 7.61
N VAL A 167 -3.16 8.68 8.65
CA VAL A 167 -3.13 9.19 10.02
C VAL A 167 -2.18 8.39 10.90
N ILE A 168 -1.83 8.94 12.05
CA ILE A 168 -1.02 8.27 13.07
C ILE A 168 -1.86 7.96 14.31
N ASP A 169 -1.43 6.93 15.02
CA ASP A 169 -1.97 6.59 16.33
C ASP A 169 -1.32 7.47 17.40
N ILE A 170 -2.03 8.50 17.85
CA ILE A 170 -1.51 9.48 18.82
C ILE A 170 -1.11 8.85 20.16
N ASP A 171 -1.69 7.71 20.54
CA ASP A 171 -1.39 7.03 21.80
C ASP A 171 0.02 6.41 21.80
N ARG A 172 0.64 6.24 20.62
CA ARG A 172 2.02 5.74 20.47
C ARG A 172 3.09 6.81 20.60
N TYR A 173 2.69 8.09 20.60
CA TYR A 173 3.63 9.22 20.63
C TYR A 173 3.60 9.90 22.00
N ALA A 174 4.74 10.47 22.38
CA ALA A 174 4.83 11.21 23.63
C ALA A 174 3.87 12.41 23.59
N LYS A 175 3.00 12.52 24.60
CA LYS A 175 2.02 13.62 24.72
C LYS A 175 2.66 14.99 24.93
N LYS A 176 3.90 15.01 25.39
CA LYS A 176 4.72 16.22 25.53
C LYS A 176 6.11 15.96 24.97
N PRO A 177 6.68 16.88 24.17
CA PRO A 177 8.09 16.84 23.86
C PRO A 177 8.90 16.91 25.16
N LYS A 178 10.05 16.23 25.23
CA LYS A 178 11.00 16.45 26.32
C LYS A 178 11.41 17.93 26.33
N ASN A 179 11.74 18.46 27.51
CA ASN A 179 12.30 19.82 27.61
C ASN A 179 13.41 19.97 26.57
N SER A 180 13.40 21.08 25.84
CA SER A 180 14.44 21.39 24.86
C SER A 180 15.79 21.31 25.56
N ILE A 181 16.63 20.37 25.14
CA ILE A 181 18.04 20.42 25.49
C ILE A 181 18.55 21.70 24.82
N ASN A 182 19.17 22.60 25.59
CA ASN A 182 19.91 23.73 25.03
C ASN A 182 21.08 23.16 24.22
N ASN A 183 20.81 22.75 22.99
CA ASN A 183 21.82 22.40 22.02
C ASN A 183 22.19 23.68 21.29
N GLU A 184 23.49 24.01 21.31
CA GLU A 184 24.05 25.11 20.50
C GLU A 184 23.91 24.84 19.00
N SER A 185 23.65 23.59 18.60
CA SER A 185 23.53 23.14 17.21
C SER A 185 22.07 23.01 16.74
N PHE A 186 21.75 23.65 15.62
CA PHE A 186 20.50 23.42 14.89
C PHE A 186 20.43 21.99 14.34
N THR A 187 19.39 21.23 14.71
CA THR A 187 19.24 19.82 14.32
C THR A 187 18.15 19.63 13.28
N ILE A 188 18.51 19.06 12.13
CA ILE A 188 17.56 18.63 11.09
C ILE A 188 17.31 17.13 11.27
N GLY A 189 16.07 16.75 11.54
CA GLY A 189 15.64 15.35 11.59
C GLY A 189 15.07 14.89 10.26
N TRP A 190 15.50 13.71 9.79
CA TRP A 190 14.94 13.07 8.60
C TRP A 190 14.39 11.69 8.92
N ILE A 191 13.23 11.37 8.33
CA ILE A 191 12.59 10.06 8.42
C ILE A 191 12.22 9.65 7.00
N GLY A 192 12.74 8.52 6.54
CA GLY A 192 12.43 7.97 5.23
C GLY A 192 12.98 6.55 5.07
N SER A 193 12.97 6.04 3.84
CA SER A 193 13.53 4.74 3.48
C SER A 193 14.87 4.88 2.74
N PRO A 194 15.68 3.81 2.65
CA PRO A 194 16.92 3.83 1.86
C PRO A 194 16.73 4.28 0.41
N SER A 195 15.55 4.07 -0.18
CA SER A 195 15.24 4.54 -1.53
C SER A 195 15.11 6.06 -1.67
N THR A 196 15.03 6.79 -0.56
CA THR A 196 14.87 8.25 -0.51
C THR A 196 16.08 8.95 0.11
N THR A 197 17.12 8.20 0.53
CA THR A 197 18.31 8.78 1.16
C THR A 197 19.17 9.57 0.18
N ASN A 198 19.10 9.25 -1.11
CA ASN A 198 19.77 10.02 -2.18
C ASN A 198 19.32 11.48 -2.22
N TYR A 199 18.09 11.79 -1.79
CA TYR A 199 17.63 13.18 -1.69
C TYR A 199 18.27 13.94 -0.53
N LEU A 200 18.91 13.26 0.43
CA LEU A 200 19.67 13.94 1.49
C LEU A 200 21.01 14.47 1.00
N ASP A 201 21.53 13.96 -0.13
CA ASP A 201 22.81 14.41 -0.65
C ASP A 201 22.77 15.89 -1.08
N ILE A 202 21.58 16.43 -1.37
CA ILE A 202 21.40 17.85 -1.73
C ILE A 202 21.60 18.80 -0.53
N VAL A 203 21.53 18.29 0.69
CA VAL A 203 21.66 19.08 1.94
C VAL A 203 22.91 18.72 2.74
N LYS A 204 23.78 17.84 2.23
CA LYS A 204 25.09 17.59 2.82
C LYS A 204 26.00 18.78 2.53
N VAL A 205 26.45 19.46 3.58
CA VAL A 205 27.48 20.52 3.53
C VAL A 205 28.85 19.88 3.56
#